data_AF-A0A3C0M764-F1
#
_entry.id   AF-A0A3C0M764-F1
#
_cell.length_a   1.000
_cell.length_b   1.000
_cell.length_c   1.000
_cell.angle_alpha   90.00
_cell.angle_beta   90.00
_cell.angle_gamma   90.00
#
_symmetry.space_group_name_H-M   'P 1'
#
loop_
_entity.id
_entity.type
_entity.pdbx_description
1 polymer ?
#
loop_
_entity_poly.entity_id
_entity_poly.type
_entity_poly.pdbx_seq_one_letter_code
_entity_poly.pdbx_strand_id
1 'polypeptide(L)'
;MSARADDNNKDTKSVPATPPKRVSAMEFIAQVRQETAKVTWPTRKETTTTSIAVLIMVVLAMVFFFTVDWVIGRVVAFVLNLV
;
A
#
# COMPACT_ATOMS: atom_id res chain seq x y z
N MET A 1 12.79 -73.88 8.06
CA MET A 1 13.02 -72.78 9.03
C MET A 1 14.13 -71.92 8.45
N SER A 2 13.92 -71.02 7.48
CA SER A 2 13.02 -69.85 7.45
C SER A 2 12.87 -69.21 8.82
N ALA A 3 13.63 -68.15 9.08
CA ALA A 3 13.08 -66.81 9.23
C ALA A 3 14.13 -65.88 9.86
N ARG A 4 14.35 -64.72 9.20
CA ARG A 4 14.89 -63.46 9.73
C ARG A 4 16.36 -63.49 10.20
N ALA A 5 17.39 -62.91 9.55
CA ALA A 5 17.49 -61.96 8.43
C ALA A 5 16.50 -60.78 8.48
N ASP A 6 16.16 -60.34 9.69
CA ASP A 6 15.69 -59.00 10.00
C ASP A 6 16.91 -58.07 9.99
N ASP A 7 17.21 -57.42 8.88
CA ASP A 7 16.46 -56.31 8.30
C ASP A 7 16.51 -55.05 9.18
N ASN A 8 17.04 -54.00 8.56
CA ASN A 8 16.98 -52.60 8.96
C ASN A 8 17.72 -52.23 10.26
N ASN A 9 18.94 -51.70 10.24
CA ASN A 9 19.32 -50.52 9.47
C ASN A 9 18.10 -49.63 9.11
N LYS A 10 17.52 -48.87 10.06
CA LYS A 10 16.93 -47.54 9.76
C LYS A 10 16.28 -46.77 10.91
N ASP A 11 16.28 -47.23 12.16
CA ASP A 11 15.68 -46.43 13.24
C ASP A 11 16.61 -45.36 13.82
N THR A 12 17.84 -45.29 13.34
CA THR A 12 18.71 -44.11 13.47
C THR A 12 18.56 -43.16 12.28
N LYS A 13 17.39 -43.15 11.60
CA LYS A 13 16.95 -41.96 10.86
C LYS A 13 16.89 -40.83 11.88
N SER A 14 18.02 -40.15 12.00
CA SER A 14 18.21 -38.80 12.48
C SER A 14 16.98 -38.04 12.07
N VAL A 15 16.07 -37.85 13.03
CA VAL A 15 15.02 -36.86 12.93
C VAL A 15 15.79 -35.58 12.61
N PRO A 16 15.67 -35.03 11.39
CA PRO A 16 16.39 -33.82 11.07
C PRO A 16 15.81 -32.78 12.03
N ALA A 17 16.61 -32.40 13.02
CA ALA A 17 16.33 -31.27 13.87
C ALA A 17 16.13 -30.11 12.92
N THR A 18 14.86 -29.78 12.68
CA THR A 18 14.48 -28.66 11.84
C THR A 18 15.05 -27.44 12.55
N PRO A 19 16.12 -26.82 12.02
CA PRO A 19 16.70 -25.67 12.68
C PRO A 19 15.63 -24.59 12.76
N PRO A 20 15.59 -23.78 13.83
CA PRO A 20 14.61 -22.72 13.97
C PRO A 20 14.70 -21.85 12.72
N LYS A 21 13.63 -21.92 11.91
CA LYS A 21 13.51 -21.24 10.63
C LYS A 21 13.40 -19.75 10.91
N ARG A 22 14.55 -19.13 11.14
CA ARG A 22 14.72 -17.68 11.09
C ARG A 22 14.25 -17.34 9.68
N VAL A 23 13.10 -16.69 9.58
CA VAL A 23 12.57 -16.14 8.34
C VAL A 23 13.72 -15.44 7.63
N SER A 24 14.32 -16.14 6.68
CA SER A 24 15.51 -15.65 6.01
C SER A 24 15.07 -14.48 5.14
N ALA A 25 15.90 -13.45 4.97
CA ALA A 25 15.55 -12.31 4.12
C ALA A 25 15.10 -12.77 2.71
N MET A 26 15.61 -13.91 2.24
CA MET A 26 15.21 -14.54 0.98
C MET A 26 13.76 -15.05 0.99
N GLU A 27 13.28 -15.58 2.11
CA GLU A 27 11.93 -16.10 2.27
C GLU A 27 10.90 -14.99 2.47
N PHE A 28 11.28 -13.91 3.16
CA PHE A 28 10.49 -12.69 3.23
C PHE A 28 10.26 -12.06 1.85
N ILE A 29 11.28 -12.02 0.98
CA ILE A 29 11.09 -11.50 -0.39
C ILE A 29 10.11 -12.37 -1.20
N ALA A 30 10.16 -13.69 -1.03
CA ALA A 30 9.21 -14.60 -1.65
C ALA A 30 7.78 -14.36 -1.14
N GLN A 31 7.61 -14.14 0.16
CA GLN A 31 6.32 -13.84 0.79
C GLN A 31 5.78 -12.45 0.38
N VAL A 32 6.64 -11.42 0.34
CA VAL A 32 6.27 -10.07 -0.15
C VAL A 32 5.83 -10.13 -1.61
N ARG A 33 6.49 -10.92 -2.46
CA ARG A 33 6.07 -11.07 -3.87
C ARG A 33 4.68 -11.73 -4.00
N GLN A 34 4.37 -12.70 -3.14
CA GLN A 34 3.06 -13.35 -3.07
C GLN A 34 1.96 -12.40 -2.56
N GLU A 35 2.26 -11.56 -1.56
CA GLU A 35 1.31 -10.55 -1.05
C GLU A 35 1.15 -9.37 -2.03
N THR A 36 2.22 -8.95 -2.70
CA THR A 36 2.18 -7.88 -3.71
C THR A 36 1.35 -8.30 -4.92
N ALA A 37 1.28 -9.60 -5.25
CA ALA A 37 0.41 -10.10 -6.30
C ALA A 37 -1.10 -9.97 -5.96
N LYS A 38 -1.46 -9.80 -4.69
CA LYS A 38 -2.84 -9.51 -4.26
C LYS A 38 -3.19 -8.03 -4.35
N VAL A 39 -2.19 -7.15 -4.53
CA VAL A 39 -2.41 -5.72 -4.74
C VAL A 39 -2.88 -5.52 -6.17
N THR A 40 -4.20 -5.46 -6.33
CA THR A 40 -4.81 -5.00 -7.57
C THR A 40 -4.47 -3.53 -7.76
N TRP A 41 -3.48 -3.26 -8.61
CA TRP A 41 -3.15 -1.89 -8.96
C TRP A 41 -4.30 -1.31 -9.79
N PRO A 42 -4.88 -0.18 -9.35
CA PRO A 42 -6.05 0.41 -9.99
C PRO A 42 -5.75 0.67 -11.46
N THR A 43 -6.70 0.30 -12.31
CA THR A 43 -6.60 0.60 -13.74
C THR A 43 -6.59 2.11 -13.93
N ARG A 44 -5.86 2.59 -14.95
CA ARG A 44 -5.71 4.03 -15.23
C ARG A 44 -7.05 4.77 -15.31
N LYS A 45 -8.10 4.08 -15.74
CA LYS A 45 -9.47 4.64 -15.84
C LYS A 45 -10.08 4.95 -14.47
N GLU A 46 -9.85 4.12 -13.47
CA GLU A 46 -10.35 4.32 -12.11
C GLU A 46 -9.59 5.44 -11.40
N THR A 47 -8.26 5.46 -11.54
CA THR A 47 -7.42 6.55 -11.00
C THR A 47 -7.84 7.90 -11.56
N THR A 48 -8.03 8.00 -12.88
CA THR A 48 -8.46 9.25 -13.51
C THR A 48 -9.85 9.69 -13.02
N THR A 49 -10.78 8.76 -12.85
CA THR A 49 -12.14 9.07 -12.36
C THR A 49 -12.10 9.65 -10.95
N THR A 50 -11.35 9.03 -10.03
CA THR A 50 -11.20 9.50 -8.66
C THR A 50 -10.46 10.85 -8.61
N SER A 51 -9.44 11.05 -9.44
CA SER A 51 -8.75 12.35 -9.53
C SER A 51 -9.65 13.46 -10.07
N ILE A 52 -10.53 13.18 -11.04
CA ILE A 52 -11.48 14.17 -11.58
C ILE A 52 -12.46 14.63 -10.49
N ALA A 53 -12.99 13.72 -9.68
CA ALA A 53 -13.89 14.07 -8.60
C ALA A 53 -13.21 15.04 -7.59
N VAL A 54 -11.95 14.79 -7.25
CA VAL A 54 -11.16 15.70 -6.40
C VAL A 54 -10.89 17.03 -7.10
N LEU A 55 -10.53 17.02 -8.39
CA LEU A 55 -10.30 18.25 -9.16
C LEU A 55 -11.53 19.15 -9.18
N ILE A 56 -12.73 18.60 -9.33
CA ILE A 56 -13.97 19.40 -9.28
C ILE A 56 -14.10 20.11 -7.92
N MET A 57 -13.88 19.39 -6.82
CA MET A 57 -13.93 19.97 -5.47
C MET A 57 -12.88 21.07 -5.28
N VAL A 58 -11.66 20.86 -5.80
CA VAL A 58 -10.59 21.87 -5.77
C VAL A 58 -10.96 23.11 -6.58
N VAL A 59 -11.53 22.95 -7.78
CA VAL A 59 -11.96 24.08 -8.62
C VAL A 59 -13.05 24.89 -7.92
N LEU A 60 -14.02 24.24 -7.28
CA LEU A 60 -15.05 24.94 -6.50
C LEU A 60 -14.44 25.73 -5.35
N ALA A 61 -13.50 25.15 -4.62
CA ALA A 61 -12.78 25.84 -3.54
C ALA A 61 -11.95 27.01 -4.07
N MET A 62 -11.28 26.88 -5.23
CA MET A 62 -10.53 27.96 -5.87
C MET A 62 -11.43 29.15 -6.22
N VAL A 63 -12.61 28.89 -6.80
CA VAL A 63 -13.57 29.96 -7.14
C VAL A 63 -14.08 30.66 -5.88
N PHE A 64 -14.37 29.90 -4.82
CA PHE A 64 -14.80 30.46 -3.54
C PHE A 64 -13.73 31.37 -2.93
N PHE A 65 -12.50 30.88 -2.77
CA PHE A 65 -11.41 31.68 -2.21
C PHE A 65 -11.14 32.92 -3.06
N PHE A 66 -11.03 32.77 -4.39
CA PHE A 66 -10.84 33.89 -5.29
C PHE A 66 -11.90 34.98 -5.12
N THR A 67 -13.16 34.60 -4.94
CA THR A 67 -14.25 35.55 -4.69
C THR A 67 -14.07 36.28 -3.36
N VAL A 68 -13.72 35.54 -2.30
CA VAL A 68 -13.47 36.11 -0.97
C VAL A 68 -12.28 37.07 -0.98
N ASP A 69 -11.17 36.67 -1.59
CA ASP A 69 -9.97 37.48 -1.73
C ASP A 69 -10.28 38.80 -2.48
N TRP A 70 -11.08 38.71 -3.54
CA TRP A 70 -11.50 39.87 -4.33
C TRP A 70 -12.39 40.84 -3.55
N VAL A 71 -13.31 40.30 -2.73
CA VAL A 71 -14.17 41.11 -1.85
C VAL A 71 -13.35 41.80 -0.79
N ILE A 72 -12.49 41.06 -0.08
CA ILE A 72 -11.63 41.62 0.98
C ILE A 72 -10.72 42.69 0.39
N GLY A 73 -10.09 42.45 -0.76
CA GLY A 73 -9.23 43.43 -1.42
C GLY A 73 -9.96 44.74 -1.72
N ARG A 74 -11.21 44.68 -2.20
CA ARG A 74 -12.02 45.90 -2.39
C ARG A 74 -12.39 46.59 -1.10
N VAL A 75 -12.76 45.84 -0.07
CA VAL A 75 -13.12 46.41 1.23
C VAL A 75 -11.92 47.14 1.84
N VAL A 76 -10.74 46.51 1.80
CA VAL A 76 -9.49 47.12 2.28
C VAL A 76 -9.16 48.38 1.49
N ALA A 77 -9.25 48.34 0.16
CA ALA A 77 -9.02 49.51 -0.69
C ALA A 77 -10.01 50.64 -0.41
N PHE A 78 -11.29 50.31 -0.16
CA PHE A 78 -12.31 51.29 0.19
C PHE A 78 -12.01 51.96 1.53
N VAL A 79 -11.61 51.19 2.54
CA VAL A 79 -11.24 51.73 3.87
C VAL A 79 -10.00 52.62 3.78
N LEU A 80 -8.97 52.20 3.06
CA LEU A 80 -7.75 52.99 2.84
C LEU A 80 -7.99 54.29 2.07
N ASN A 81 -8.97 54.30 1.17
CA ASN A 81 -9.30 55.49 0.39
C ASN A 81 -10.32 56.42 1.09
N LEU A 82 -10.98 55.92 2.15
CA LEU A 82 -11.92 56.67 2.98
C LEU A 82 -11.25 57.35 4.18
N VAL A 83 -10.13 56.78 4.68
CA VAL A 83 -9.32 57.31 5.79
C VAL A 83 -8.31 58.36 5.34
#